data_AF-A0A6A6WVV7-F1
#
_entry.id   AF-A0A6A6WVV7-F1
#
_cell.length_a   1.000
_cell.length_b   1.000
_cell.length_c   1.000
_cell.angle_alpha   90.00
_cell.angle_beta   90.00
_cell.angle_gamma   90.00
#
_symmetry.space_group_name_H-M   'P 1'
#
loop_
_entity.id
_entity.type
_entity.pdbx_description
1 polymer ?
#
loop_
_entity_poly.entity_id
_entity_poly.type
_entity_poly.pdbx_seq_one_letter_code
_entity_poly.pdbx_strand_id
1 'polypeptide(L)'
;MQFTASLLALALAFTGTQAAALEERQAVGVVFAQFFAGTGCEGNFVEDTAFVQDGTGACVPNTITTPFQSIRVITNTATRTLHLYSRSNCTVNAGPGLPAGNVITYAPGETGCKHPVGGIGSSQFDL
;
A
#
# COMPACT_ATOMS: atom_id res chain seq x y z
N MET A 1 64.77 -14.94 -35.29
CA MET A 1 63.92 -16.02 -34.76
C MET A 1 62.73 -15.37 -34.09
N GLN A 2 61.56 -15.68 -34.61
CA GLN A 2 60.26 -15.08 -34.33
C GLN A 2 59.59 -15.97 -33.29
N PHE A 3 59.33 -15.47 -32.08
CA PHE A 3 58.51 -16.21 -31.11
C PHE A 3 57.06 -15.78 -31.26
N THR A 4 56.30 -16.81 -31.60
CA THR A 4 54.91 -16.88 -32.00
C THR A 4 53.95 -16.31 -30.97
N ALA A 5 52.96 -15.61 -31.50
CA ALA A 5 51.78 -15.13 -30.82
C ALA A 5 50.86 -16.27 -30.34
N SER A 6 49.98 -15.87 -29.43
CA SER A 6 48.63 -16.38 -29.20
C SER A 6 48.45 -17.50 -28.17
N LEU A 7 47.21 -17.52 -27.65
CA LEU A 7 46.54 -18.51 -26.79
C LEU A 7 46.54 -18.07 -25.31
N LEU A 8 45.43 -17.77 -24.63
CA LEU A 8 44.03 -18.07 -24.92
C LEU A 8 43.18 -17.12 -24.05
N ALA A 9 42.24 -16.40 -24.67
CA ALA A 9 41.23 -15.63 -23.98
C ALA A 9 40.28 -16.59 -23.23
N LEU A 10 40.22 -16.49 -21.90
CA LEU A 10 39.26 -17.24 -21.10
C LEU A 10 37.97 -16.43 -20.97
N ALA A 11 37.17 -16.47 -22.04
CA ALA A 11 35.75 -16.17 -21.97
C ALA A 11 35.03 -17.40 -21.41
N LEU A 12 34.58 -17.35 -20.16
CA LEU A 12 33.50 -18.20 -19.68
C LEU A 12 32.46 -17.33 -18.98
N ALA A 13 31.43 -17.05 -19.78
CA ALA A 13 30.03 -16.99 -19.41
C ALA A 13 29.74 -17.31 -17.93
N PHE A 14 29.51 -16.26 -17.14
CA PHE A 14 28.47 -16.34 -16.13
C PHE A 14 27.28 -15.56 -16.66
N THR A 15 26.42 -16.35 -17.30
CA THR A 15 24.96 -16.21 -17.29
C THR A 15 24.49 -14.82 -16.92
N GLY A 16 24.00 -14.09 -17.92
CA GLY A 16 22.97 -13.10 -17.67
C GLY A 16 21.87 -13.80 -16.89
N THR A 17 21.91 -13.70 -15.56
CA THR A 17 20.70 -13.43 -14.83
C THR A 17 20.23 -12.11 -15.43
N GLN A 18 19.43 -12.22 -16.49
CA GLN A 18 18.33 -11.29 -16.62
C GLN A 18 17.66 -11.40 -15.26
N ALA A 19 18.01 -10.48 -14.36
CA ALA A 19 17.12 -10.07 -13.31
C ALA A 19 15.91 -9.56 -14.09
N ALA A 20 15.07 -10.51 -14.54
CA ALA A 20 13.76 -10.24 -15.07
C ALA A 20 13.14 -9.41 -13.97
N ALA A 21 12.95 -8.14 -14.29
CA ALA A 21 12.74 -7.05 -13.37
C ALA A 21 11.79 -7.49 -12.25
N LEU A 22 12.32 -7.76 -11.05
CA LEU A 22 11.48 -7.89 -9.88
C LEU A 22 10.72 -6.57 -9.63
N GLU A 23 11.29 -5.45 -10.09
CA GLU A 23 10.68 -4.13 -10.11
C GLU A 23 9.44 -4.04 -11.01
N GLU A 24 9.32 -4.84 -12.08
CA GLU A 24 8.17 -4.74 -13.01
C GLU A 24 6.94 -5.54 -12.52
N ARG A 25 7.10 -6.36 -11.48
CA ARG A 25 5.95 -6.97 -10.77
C ARG A 25 5.46 -6.10 -9.62
N GLN A 26 6.11 -4.97 -9.33
CA GLN A 26 5.60 -4.03 -8.36
C GLN A 26 4.59 -3.08 -9.02
N ALA A 27 3.40 -3.11 -8.44
CA ALA A 27 2.54 -1.94 -8.29
C ALA A 27 1.65 -1.56 -9.48
N VAL A 28 0.89 -2.49 -10.05
CA VAL A 28 -0.51 -2.16 -10.41
C VAL A 28 -1.40 -2.75 -9.34
N GLY A 29 -2.35 -1.97 -8.82
CA GLY A 29 -3.22 -2.43 -7.74
C GLY A 29 -2.63 -2.29 -6.33
N VAL A 30 -1.61 -1.47 -6.08
CA VAL A 30 -1.03 -1.33 -4.73
C VAL A 30 -1.18 0.10 -4.21
N VAL A 31 -1.65 0.23 -2.97
CA VAL A 31 -1.74 1.51 -2.26
C VAL A 31 -0.85 1.46 -1.02
N PHE A 32 0.15 2.33 -0.95
CA PHE A 32 1.00 2.49 0.23
C PHE A 32 0.51 3.67 1.08
N ALA A 33 0.19 3.39 2.34
CA ALA A 33 -0.32 4.37 3.28
C ALA A 33 0.53 4.42 4.57
N GLN A 34 0.67 5.62 5.12
CA GLN A 34 1.25 5.90 6.42
C GLN A 34 0.17 6.40 7.37
N PHE A 35 0.25 5.98 8.62
CA PHE A 35 -0.72 6.26 9.67
C PHE A 35 -0.05 7.14 10.72
N PHE A 36 -0.74 8.19 11.18
CA PHE A 36 -0.18 9.17 12.10
C PHE A 36 -1.08 9.31 13.33
N ALA A 37 -0.48 9.52 14.50
CA ALA A 37 -1.22 9.77 15.73
C ALA A 37 -1.94 11.14 15.75
N GLY A 38 -1.40 12.12 15.02
CA GLY A 38 -2.00 13.45 14.86
C GLY A 38 -3.02 13.52 13.72
N THR A 39 -3.70 14.65 13.58
CA THR A 39 -4.76 14.86 12.57
C THR A 39 -4.25 15.38 11.22
N GLY A 40 -3.01 15.89 11.15
CA GLY A 40 -2.44 16.54 9.96
C GLY A 40 -1.51 15.68 9.10
N CYS A 41 -1.37 14.38 9.38
CA CYS A 41 -0.32 13.53 8.82
C CYS A 41 1.09 14.12 8.98
N GLU A 42 1.37 14.70 10.14
CA GLU A 42 2.63 15.39 10.45
C GLU A 42 3.44 14.57 11.47
N GLY A 43 4.75 14.80 11.49
CA GLY A 43 5.67 14.12 12.41
C GLY A 43 5.94 12.66 12.03
N ASN A 44 6.28 11.85 13.02
CA ASN A 44 6.55 10.43 12.81
C ASN A 44 5.24 9.66 12.61
N PHE A 45 5.19 8.84 11.56
CA PHE A 45 4.11 7.88 11.40
C PHE A 45 4.23 6.78 12.47
N VAL A 46 3.08 6.27 12.91
CA VAL A 46 3.00 5.17 13.89
C VAL A 46 3.09 3.81 13.22
N GLU A 47 2.61 3.72 11.98
CA GLU A 47 2.59 2.49 11.19
C GLU A 47 2.50 2.83 9.71
N ASP A 48 2.93 1.93 8.85
CA ASP A 48 2.72 1.96 7.40
C ASP A 48 2.15 0.63 6.92
N THR A 49 1.43 0.66 5.81
CA THR A 49 0.78 -0.54 5.26
C THR A 49 0.66 -0.44 3.75
N ALA A 50 0.79 -1.58 3.09
CA ALA A 50 0.51 -1.75 1.68
C ALA A 50 -0.84 -2.48 1.51
N PHE A 51 -1.77 -1.87 0.80
CA PHE A 51 -3.02 -2.48 0.38
C PHE A 51 -2.89 -3.00 -1.03
N VAL A 52 -3.26 -4.25 -1.23
CA VAL A 52 -3.23 -4.89 -2.54
C VAL A 52 -4.67 -5.08 -3.01
N GLN A 53 -4.98 -4.54 -4.19
CA GLN A 53 -6.22 -4.74 -4.89
C GLN A 53 -6.23 -6.18 -5.43
N ASP A 54 -6.93 -7.07 -4.73
CA ASP A 54 -7.05 -8.48 -5.11
C ASP A 54 -8.12 -8.74 -6.19
N GLY A 55 -8.85 -7.69 -6.59
CA GLY A 55 -9.89 -7.75 -7.63
C GLY A 55 -11.21 -8.36 -7.17
N THR A 56 -11.31 -8.78 -5.91
CA THR A 56 -12.53 -9.41 -5.36
C THR A 56 -13.55 -8.39 -4.88
N GLY A 57 -13.11 -7.17 -4.54
CA GLY A 57 -13.96 -6.22 -3.80
C GLY A 57 -14.40 -6.78 -2.46
N ALA A 58 -13.54 -7.60 -1.83
CA ALA A 58 -13.80 -8.13 -0.51
C ALA A 58 -13.36 -7.11 0.54
N CYS A 59 -14.17 -7.03 1.59
CA CYS A 59 -13.85 -6.27 2.77
C CYS A 59 -12.74 -6.99 3.57
N VAL A 60 -11.54 -6.42 3.61
CA VAL A 60 -10.39 -7.00 4.31
C VAL A 60 -10.18 -6.29 5.65
N PRO A 61 -10.09 -7.02 6.78
CA PRO A 61 -9.76 -6.41 8.06
C PRO A 61 -8.34 -5.83 8.07
N ASN A 62 -8.20 -4.63 8.61
CA ASN A 62 -6.90 -4.06 8.93
C ASN A 62 -6.34 -4.69 10.21
N THR A 63 -5.04 -4.91 10.23
CA THR A 63 -4.30 -5.39 11.39
C THR A 63 -3.63 -4.27 12.18
N ILE A 64 -3.77 -3.00 11.79
CA ILE A 64 -3.22 -1.86 12.54
C ILE A 64 -3.85 -1.79 13.92
N THR A 65 -3.05 -2.10 14.94
CA THR A 65 -3.46 -2.05 16.35
C THR A 65 -3.13 -0.72 17.01
N THR A 66 -2.21 0.04 16.42
CA THR A 66 -1.76 1.31 16.98
C THR A 66 -2.79 2.40 16.72
N PRO A 67 -3.24 3.17 17.73
CA PRO A 67 -4.18 4.26 17.50
C PRO A 67 -3.61 5.31 16.55
N PHE A 68 -4.39 5.69 15.54
CA PHE A 68 -4.05 6.73 14.59
C PHE A 68 -5.25 7.65 14.33
N GLN A 69 -4.95 8.88 13.92
CA GLN A 69 -5.94 9.93 13.63
C GLN A 69 -5.83 10.49 12.23
N SER A 70 -4.80 10.19 11.45
CA SER A 70 -4.76 10.57 10.04
C SER A 70 -3.97 9.58 9.21
N ILE A 71 -4.26 9.57 7.91
CA ILE A 71 -3.70 8.63 6.95
C ILE A 71 -3.15 9.43 5.78
N ARG A 72 -1.91 9.13 5.37
CA ARG A 72 -1.30 9.67 4.17
C ARG A 72 -1.06 8.55 3.17
N VAL A 73 -1.69 8.61 2.01
CA VAL A 73 -1.35 7.74 0.89
C VAL A 73 -0.16 8.35 0.17
N ILE A 74 0.95 7.61 0.10
CA ILE A 74 2.20 8.04 -0.55
C ILE A 74 2.19 7.64 -2.03
N THR A 75 1.75 6.41 -2.29
CA THR A 75 1.71 5.82 -3.62
C THR A 75 0.38 5.10 -3.78
N ASN A 76 -0.30 5.34 -4.90
CA ASN A 76 -1.56 4.68 -5.22
C ASN A 76 -1.52 4.29 -6.69
N THR A 77 -1.37 3.00 -6.95
CA THR A 77 -1.43 2.44 -8.30
C THR A 77 -2.67 1.56 -8.49
N ALA A 78 -3.63 1.65 -7.57
CA ALA A 78 -4.91 0.98 -7.70
C ALA A 78 -5.70 1.54 -8.87
N THR A 79 -6.44 0.66 -9.53
CA THR A 79 -7.37 1.00 -10.63
C THR A 79 -8.78 1.21 -10.11
N ARG A 80 -9.03 0.85 -8.85
CA ARG A 80 -10.29 1.01 -8.15
C ARG A 80 -10.12 1.94 -6.96
N THR A 81 -11.26 2.39 -6.47
CA THR A 81 -11.33 3.30 -5.34
C THR A 81 -11.03 2.53 -4.06
N LEU A 82 -10.09 3.01 -3.25
CA LEU A 82 -9.83 2.47 -1.93
C LEU A 82 -10.82 3.08 -0.94
N HIS A 83 -11.60 2.22 -0.27
CA HIS A 83 -12.43 2.61 0.87
C HIS A 83 -11.82 2.12 2.17
N LEU A 84 -11.59 3.02 3.12
CA LEU A 84 -11.12 2.73 4.48
C LEU A 84 -12.26 3.01 5.44
N TYR A 85 -12.76 1.97 6.10
CA TYR A 85 -13.89 2.07 7.04
C TYR A 85 -13.39 2.21 8.47
N SER A 86 -14.08 2.96 9.33
CA SER A 86 -13.73 3.04 10.76
C SER A 86 -14.23 1.87 11.61
N ARG A 87 -15.02 0.97 10.99
CA ARG A 87 -15.70 -0.16 11.62
C ARG A 87 -15.38 -1.46 10.88
N SER A 88 -15.57 -2.56 11.58
CA SER A 88 -15.59 -3.89 10.98
C SER A 88 -16.76 -4.09 10.01
N ASN A 89 -16.59 -5.08 9.15
CA ASN A 89 -17.43 -5.52 8.04
C ASN A 89 -17.71 -4.46 6.96
N CYS A 90 -16.82 -3.48 6.77
CA CYS A 90 -16.98 -2.37 5.82
C CYS A 90 -18.32 -1.65 5.95
N THR A 91 -18.83 -1.54 7.19
CA THR A 91 -20.13 -0.93 7.46
C THR A 91 -20.02 0.56 7.72
N VAL A 92 -20.78 1.36 6.97
CA VAL A 92 -20.96 2.80 7.25
C VAL A 92 -22.12 3.05 8.22
N ASN A 93 -23.10 2.13 8.25
CA ASN A 93 -24.23 2.20 9.15
C ASN A 93 -24.02 1.23 10.30
N ALA A 94 -23.85 1.77 11.50
CA ALA A 94 -24.07 1.00 12.70
C ALA A 94 -25.58 0.98 12.96
N GLY A 95 -26.15 -0.15 13.37
CA GLY A 95 -27.58 -0.25 13.65
C GLY A 95 -28.10 0.82 14.64
N PRO A 96 -29.41 0.81 14.95
CA PRO A 96 -30.03 1.84 15.80
C PRO A 96 -29.31 1.98 17.15
N GLY A 97 -28.88 3.22 17.48
CA GLY A 97 -28.22 3.56 18.73
C GLY A 97 -26.68 3.57 18.72
N LEU A 98 -26.04 3.28 17.59
CA LEU A 98 -24.58 3.35 17.43
C LEU A 98 -24.19 4.51 16.48
N PRO A 99 -23.07 5.20 16.74
CA PRO A 99 -22.62 6.28 15.84
C PRO A 99 -22.29 5.71 14.46
N ALA A 100 -22.61 6.42 13.38
CA ALA A 100 -22.26 6.00 12.02
C ALA A 100 -20.75 5.71 11.91
N GLY A 101 -20.39 4.69 11.14
CA GLY A 101 -19.00 4.46 10.74
C GLY A 101 -18.60 5.54 9.73
N ASN A 102 -17.35 5.97 9.79
CA ASN A 102 -16.79 6.92 8.82
C ASN A 102 -16.04 6.15 7.75
N VAL A 103 -16.13 6.64 6.51
CA VAL A 103 -15.39 6.11 5.37
C VAL A 103 -14.44 7.19 4.85
N ILE A 104 -13.17 6.84 4.71
CA ILE A 104 -12.23 7.61 3.91
C ILE A 104 -12.12 6.92 2.56
N THR A 105 -12.13 7.72 1.50
CA THR A 105 -12.06 7.22 0.14
C THR A 105 -10.83 7.78 -0.54
N TYR A 106 -10.07 6.98 -1.29
CA TYR A 106 -9.05 7.45 -2.22
C TYR A 106 -9.39 6.95 -3.62
N ALA A 107 -9.59 7.88 -4.56
CA ALA A 107 -9.78 7.53 -5.97
C ALA A 107 -8.51 6.86 -6.54
N PRO A 108 -8.62 6.13 -7.66
CA PRO A 108 -7.45 5.60 -8.38
C PRO A 108 -6.40 6.70 -8.61
N GLY A 109 -5.15 6.43 -8.21
CA GLY A 109 -4.05 7.40 -8.33
C GLY A 109 -4.06 8.54 -7.30
N GLU A 110 -5.08 8.66 -6.46
CA GLU A 110 -5.15 9.71 -5.45
C GLU A 110 -4.15 9.45 -4.33
N THR A 111 -3.37 10.48 -4.00
CA THR A 111 -2.41 10.51 -2.88
C THR A 111 -2.72 11.67 -1.95
N GLY A 112 -2.10 11.67 -0.77
CA GLY A 112 -2.22 12.78 0.18
C GLY A 112 -2.83 12.39 1.53
N CYS A 113 -2.97 13.40 2.38
CA CYS A 113 -3.43 13.25 3.76
C CYS A 113 -4.95 13.35 3.86
N LYS A 114 -5.57 12.43 4.61
CA LYS A 114 -6.96 12.52 5.02
C LYS A 114 -7.10 12.22 6.51
N HIS A 115 -7.99 12.97 7.15
CA HIS A 115 -8.38 12.77 8.53
C HIS A 115 -9.77 12.09 8.58
N PRO A 116 -9.89 10.87 9.11
CA PRO A 116 -11.19 10.32 9.42
C PRO A 116 -11.82 11.14 10.54
N VAL A 117 -12.95 11.75 10.24
CA VAL A 117 -13.83 12.29 11.27
C VAL A 117 -14.11 11.14 12.26
N GLY A 118 -13.90 11.31 13.57
CA GLY A 118 -14.29 10.32 14.58
C GLY A 118 -13.34 9.13 14.87
N GLY A 119 -12.14 9.08 14.27
CA GLY A 119 -11.12 8.07 14.58
C GLY A 119 -11.41 6.67 13.99
N ILE A 120 -10.35 5.97 13.55
CA ILE A 120 -10.45 4.62 12.99
C ILE A 120 -9.82 3.65 14.00
N GLY A 121 -10.64 3.08 14.89
CA GLY A 121 -10.19 2.07 15.86
C GLY A 121 -10.13 0.65 15.31
N SER A 122 -10.71 0.42 14.13
CA SER A 122 -10.63 -0.84 13.39
C SER A 122 -10.83 -0.52 11.91
N SER A 123 -9.76 -0.51 11.11
CA SER A 123 -9.95 -0.27 9.68
C SER A 123 -10.36 -1.55 8.97
N GLN A 124 -11.21 -1.44 7.96
CA GLN A 124 -11.33 -2.49 6.95
C GLN A 124 -11.29 -1.84 5.58
N PHE A 125 -10.88 -2.59 4.56
CA PHE A 125 -10.59 -2.08 3.24
C PHE A 125 -11.43 -2.76 2.18
N ASP A 126 -11.95 -1.98 1.24
CA ASP A 126 -12.61 -2.47 0.03
C ASP A 126 -11.92 -1.83 -1.19
N LEU A 127 -11.43 -2.67 -2.11
CA LEU A 127 -10.67 -2.30 -3.31
C LEU A 127 -11.27 -2.94 -4.57
#